data_AF-A0A9E3VUS5-F1
#
_entry.id   AF-A0A9E3VUS5-F1
#
_cell.length_a   1.000
_cell.length_b   1.000
_cell.length_c   1.000
_cell.angle_alpha   90.00
_cell.angle_beta   90.00
_cell.angle_gamma   90.00
#
_symmetry.space_group_name_H-M   'P 1'
#
loop_
_entity.id
_entity.type
_entity.pdbx_description
1 polymer ?
#
loop_
_entity_poly.entity_id
_entity_poly.type
_entity_poly.pdbx_seq_one_letter_code
_entity_poly.pdbx_strand_id
1 'polypeptide(L)'
;MKNYLSALIIGLSIVIGIGILANTYKNRHRSQDLIYVTGSGAKDFKSDLIVWSGNFSQKNFDLKTVYKSLNDDKEKIREYLISKGVTEAEMKFSSVNINREYDYSYDKNSNSSSTFTGYRLSQNVEIESFEV
;
A
#
# COMPACT_ATOMS: atom_id res chain seq x y z
N MET A 1 -84.46 16.85 -23.66
CA MET A 1 -83.81 17.06 -22.35
C MET A 1 -82.78 15.99 -21.95
N LYS A 2 -82.63 14.85 -22.65
CA LYS A 2 -81.60 13.83 -22.35
C LYS A 2 -80.17 14.22 -22.78
N ASN A 3 -80.00 15.00 -23.84
CA ASN A 3 -78.68 15.28 -24.42
C ASN A 3 -77.85 16.29 -23.62
N TYR A 4 -78.49 17.20 -22.88
CA TYR A 4 -77.80 18.18 -22.03
C TYR A 4 -77.18 17.54 -20.79
N LEU A 5 -77.78 16.46 -20.29
CA LEU A 5 -77.31 15.74 -19.11
C LEU A 5 -76.00 14.98 -19.42
N SER A 6 -75.92 14.35 -20.59
CA SER A 6 -74.68 13.74 -21.10
C SER A 6 -73.58 14.76 -21.35
N ALA A 7 -73.91 15.92 -21.94
CA ALA A 7 -72.94 16.99 -22.18
C ALA A 7 -72.37 17.57 -20.86
N LEU A 8 -73.20 17.68 -19.81
CA LEU A 8 -72.79 18.16 -18.50
C LEU A 8 -71.87 17.17 -17.79
N ILE A 9 -72.17 15.87 -17.87
CA ILE A 9 -71.31 14.80 -17.32
C ILE A 9 -69.96 14.77 -18.04
N ILE A 10 -69.93 14.93 -19.36
CA ILE A 10 -68.68 14.95 -20.14
C ILE A 10 -67.86 16.20 -19.77
N GLY A 11 -68.49 17.38 -19.68
CA GLY A 11 -67.82 18.61 -19.28
C GLY A 11 -67.21 18.51 -17.88
N LEU A 12 -67.96 17.97 -16.92
CA LEU A 12 -67.48 17.78 -15.55
C LEU A 12 -66.30 16.78 -15.49
N SER A 13 -66.37 15.70 -16.28
CA SER A 13 -65.30 14.70 -16.37
C SER A 13 -64.00 15.29 -16.92
N ILE A 14 -64.11 16.18 -17.91
CA ILE A 14 -62.95 16.89 -18.48
C ILE A 14 -62.32 17.83 -17.44
N VAL A 15 -63.14 18.60 -16.71
CA VAL A 15 -62.64 19.51 -15.66
C VAL A 15 -61.92 18.76 -14.55
N ILE A 16 -62.48 17.63 -14.10
CA ILE A 16 -61.86 16.77 -13.10
C ILE A 16 -60.54 16.17 -13.63
N GLY A 17 -60.53 15.68 -14.88
CA GLY A 17 -59.34 15.13 -15.52
C GLY A 17 -58.21 16.16 -15.62
N ILE A 18 -58.52 17.39 -16.04
CA ILE A 18 -57.55 18.49 -16.10
C ILE A 18 -57.04 18.85 -14.70
N GLY A 19 -57.89 18.86 -13.68
CA GLY A 19 -57.49 19.13 -12.30
C GLY A 19 -56.47 18.12 -11.76
N ILE A 20 -56.68 16.83 -12.03
CA ILE A 20 -55.76 15.76 -11.61
C ILE A 20 -54.44 15.86 -12.40
N LEU A 21 -54.50 16.12 -13.71
CA LEU A 21 -53.32 16.32 -14.55
C LEU A 21 -52.48 17.52 -14.10
N ALA A 22 -53.11 18.65 -13.77
CA ALA A 22 -52.42 19.84 -13.30
C ALA A 22 -51.73 19.60 -11.95
N ASN A 23 -52.40 18.90 -11.02
CA ASN A 23 -51.84 18.61 -9.70
C ASN A 23 -50.64 17.63 -9.78
N THR A 24 -50.75 16.59 -10.61
CA THR A 24 -49.67 15.62 -10.82
C THR A 24 -48.47 16.24 -11.55
N TYR A 25 -48.73 17.12 -12.54
CA TYR A 25 -47.67 17.86 -13.23
C TYR A 25 -46.93 18.82 -12.29
N LYS A 26 -47.66 19.53 -11.41
CA LYS A 26 -47.08 20.45 -10.42
C LYS A 26 -46.20 19.73 -9.39
N ASN A 27 -46.59 18.54 -8.93
CA ASN A 27 -45.83 17.78 -7.93
C ASN A 27 -44.69 16.93 -8.51
N ARG A 28 -44.57 16.82 -9.83
CA ARG A 28 -43.56 15.96 -10.49
C ARG A 28 -42.11 16.39 -10.23
N HIS A 29 -41.87 17.66 -9.89
CA HIS A 29 -40.52 18.22 -9.71
C HIS A 29 -40.15 18.50 -8.25
N ARG A 30 -40.94 18.04 -7.27
CA ARG A 30 -40.68 18.31 -5.84
C ARG A 30 -39.56 17.47 -5.21
N SER A 31 -38.87 16.64 -5.98
CA SER A 31 -38.06 15.53 -5.45
C SER A 31 -36.55 15.66 -5.67
N GLN A 32 -35.99 16.85 -5.93
CA GLN A 32 -34.56 16.97 -6.26
C GLN A 32 -33.80 18.05 -5.47
N ASP A 33 -34.30 18.47 -4.30
CA ASP A 33 -33.57 19.36 -3.39
C ASP A 33 -32.49 18.59 -2.59
N LEU A 34 -31.59 17.89 -3.30
CA LEU A 34 -30.48 17.14 -2.74
C LEU A 34 -29.19 17.93 -2.96
N ILE A 35 -28.66 18.49 -1.87
CA ILE A 35 -27.34 19.13 -1.88
C ILE A 35 -26.30 18.04 -1.63
N TYR A 36 -25.51 17.72 -2.65
CA TYR A 36 -24.35 16.85 -2.51
C TYR A 36 -23.21 17.64 -1.89
N VAL A 37 -22.92 17.37 -0.62
CA VAL A 37 -21.77 17.93 0.08
C VAL A 37 -20.62 16.93 0.09
N THR A 38 -19.44 17.38 -0.31
CA THR A 38 -18.20 16.60 -0.16
C THR A 38 -17.48 17.09 1.08
N GLY A 39 -17.40 16.23 2.10
CA GLY A 39 -16.54 16.47 3.26
C GLY A 39 -15.10 16.05 2.95
N SER A 40 -14.13 16.90 3.25
CA SER A 40 -12.72 16.54 3.28
C SER A 40 -12.20 16.71 4.71
N GLY A 41 -11.56 15.67 5.23
CA GLY A 41 -10.88 15.69 6.52
C GLY A 41 -9.41 15.39 6.29
N ALA A 42 -8.55 16.32 6.67
CA ALA A 42 -7.11 16.12 6.72
C ALA A 42 -6.64 16.40 8.14
N LYS A 43 -5.76 15.55 8.66
CA LYS A 43 -5.14 15.73 9.97
C LYS A 43 -3.67 15.36 9.86
N ASP A 44 -2.82 16.30 10.22
CA ASP A 44 -1.40 16.04 10.34
C ASP A 44 -1.14 15.16 11.57
N PHE A 45 -0.24 14.20 11.42
CA PHE A 45 0.26 13.37 12.51
C PHE A 45 1.79 13.37 12.50
N LYS A 46 2.37 13.23 13.68
CA LYS A 46 3.80 12.99 13.85
C LYS A 46 4.02 11.48 13.89
N SER A 47 5.09 11.01 13.26
CA SER A 47 5.49 9.60 13.37
C SER A 47 5.80 9.32 14.84
N ASP A 48 5.34 8.17 15.31
CA ASP A 48 5.60 7.60 16.63
C ASP A 48 6.56 6.40 16.57
N LEU A 49 7.04 6.08 15.37
CA LEU A 49 7.98 5.01 15.09
C LEU A 49 8.92 5.42 13.96
N ILE A 50 10.20 5.13 14.14
CA ILE A 50 11.21 5.16 13.08
C ILE A 50 11.80 3.76 12.92
N VAL A 51 11.85 3.29 11.67
CA VAL A 51 12.44 1.99 11.31
C VAL A 51 13.53 2.21 10.28
N TRP A 52 14.77 1.86 10.63
CA TRP A 52 15.92 1.90 9.73
C TRP A 52 16.39 0.48 9.44
N SER A 53 16.59 0.16 8.18
CA SER A 53 17.15 -1.12 7.75
C SER A 53 18.48 -0.93 7.05
N GLY A 54 19.43 -1.80 7.37
CA GLY A 54 20.75 -1.87 6.75
C GLY A 54 21.05 -3.31 6.36
N ASN A 55 21.75 -3.50 5.25
CA ASN A 55 22.19 -4.83 4.82
C ASN A 55 23.69 -4.82 4.58
N PHE A 56 24.39 -5.82 5.12
CA PHE A 56 25.81 -6.02 4.90
C PHE A 56 26.06 -7.45 4.41
N SER A 57 27.11 -7.61 3.61
CA SER A 57 27.44 -8.91 3.01
C SER A 57 28.94 -9.08 2.83
N GLN A 58 29.38 -10.33 2.91
CA GLN A 58 30.76 -10.73 2.64
C GLN A 58 30.78 -11.88 1.64
N LYS A 59 31.82 -11.93 0.81
CA LYS A 59 32.00 -12.99 -0.19
C LYS A 59 33.39 -13.62 -0.07
N ASN A 60 33.45 -14.94 -0.03
CA ASN A 60 34.70 -15.68 -0.05
C ASN A 60 34.49 -17.09 -0.63
N PHE A 61 35.56 -17.74 -1.09
CA PHE A 61 35.53 -19.15 -1.48
C PHE A 61 35.44 -20.10 -0.28
N ASP A 62 35.98 -19.71 0.87
CA ASP A 62 35.83 -20.48 2.11
C ASP A 62 34.66 -19.96 2.96
N LEU A 63 33.67 -20.83 3.15
CA LEU A 63 32.48 -20.56 3.96
C LEU A 63 32.84 -20.22 5.42
N LYS A 64 33.88 -20.86 5.99
CA LYS A 64 34.27 -20.60 7.38
C LYS A 64 34.86 -19.20 7.52
N THR A 65 35.72 -18.82 6.59
CA THR A 65 36.31 -17.48 6.55
C THR A 65 35.24 -16.41 6.35
N VAL A 66 34.30 -16.60 5.42
CA VAL A 66 33.26 -15.59 5.15
C VAL A 66 32.29 -15.43 6.33
N TYR A 67 31.98 -16.51 7.05
CA TYR A 67 31.16 -16.46 8.26
C TYR A 67 31.85 -15.67 9.38
N LYS A 68 33.16 -15.92 9.59
CA LYS A 68 33.95 -15.17 10.58
C LYS A 68 34.00 -13.68 10.23
N SER A 69 34.34 -13.33 8.98
CA SER A 69 34.36 -11.93 8.54
C SER A 69 33.01 -11.23 8.69
N LEU A 70 31.92 -11.92 8.36
CA LEU A 70 30.57 -11.37 8.54
C LEU A 70 30.26 -11.12 10.02
N ASN A 71 30.65 -12.03 10.91
CA ASN A 71 30.45 -11.85 12.34
C ASN A 71 31.30 -10.69 12.89
N ASP A 72 32.54 -10.56 12.44
CA ASP A 72 33.40 -9.42 12.82
C ASP A 72 32.79 -8.09 12.34
N ASP A 73 32.19 -8.05 11.15
CA ASP A 73 31.49 -6.87 10.64
C ASP A 73 30.21 -6.57 11.42
N LYS A 74 29.45 -7.60 11.81
CA LYS A 74 28.28 -7.46 12.69
C LYS A 74 28.67 -6.79 14.01
N GLU A 75 29.75 -7.24 14.65
CA GLU A 75 30.20 -6.65 15.92
C GLU A 75 30.64 -5.20 15.76
N LYS A 76 31.37 -4.86 14.69
CA LYS A 76 31.74 -3.46 14.40
C LYS A 76 30.51 -2.57 14.18
N ILE A 77 29.51 -3.07 13.44
CA ILE A 77 28.26 -2.33 13.21
C ILE A 77 27.51 -2.14 14.52
N ARG A 78 27.41 -3.18 15.35
CA ARG A 78 26.79 -3.11 16.69
C ARG A 78 27.48 -2.06 17.56
N GLU A 79 28.79 -2.12 17.68
CA GLU A 79 29.58 -1.16 18.47
C GLU A 79 29.42 0.26 17.95
N TYR A 80 29.42 0.45 16.63
CA TYR A 80 29.20 1.75 16.02
C TYR A 80 27.81 2.30 16.37
N LEU A 81 26.75 1.51 16.23
CA LEU A 81 25.38 1.94 16.53
C LEU A 81 25.19 2.27 18.02
N ILE A 82 25.77 1.47 18.91
CA ILE A 82 25.79 1.75 20.36
C ILE A 82 26.52 3.08 20.63
N SER A 83 27.65 3.32 19.96
CA SER A 83 28.40 4.59 20.10
C SER A 83 27.62 5.81 19.60
N LYS A 84 26.60 5.60 18.77
CA LYS A 84 25.68 6.64 18.27
C LYS A 84 24.42 6.79 19.10
N GLY A 85 24.28 6.03 20.18
CA GLY A 85 23.15 6.13 21.11
C GLY A 85 22.00 5.18 20.84
N VAL A 86 22.12 4.27 19.87
CA VAL A 86 21.11 3.21 19.64
C VAL A 86 21.31 2.11 20.68
N THR A 87 20.25 1.75 21.39
CA THR A 87 20.32 0.71 22.42
C THR A 87 20.28 -0.69 21.80
N GLU A 88 20.77 -1.71 22.53
CA GLU A 88 20.71 -3.10 22.04
C GLU A 88 19.28 -3.62 21.85
N ALA A 89 18.30 -3.08 22.58
CA ALA A 89 16.91 -3.48 22.47
C ALA A 89 16.25 -2.98 21.16
N GLU A 90 16.73 -1.85 20.64
CA GLU A 90 16.23 -1.26 19.39
C GLU A 90 16.85 -1.94 18.16
N MET A 91 17.96 -2.66 18.33
CA MET A 91 18.67 -3.35 17.23
C MET A 91 18.23 -4.81 17.08
N LYS A 92 17.76 -5.16 15.89
CA LYS A 92 17.43 -6.52 15.49
C LYS A 92 18.32 -6.97 14.35
N PHE A 93 19.14 -8.00 14.59
CA PHE A 93 19.90 -8.66 13.53
C PHE A 93 19.14 -9.88 13.03
N SER A 94 18.91 -9.95 11.72
CA SER A 94 18.24 -11.09 11.10
C SER A 94 19.13 -12.33 11.03
N SER A 95 18.56 -13.48 10.68
CA SER A 95 19.34 -14.69 10.39
C SER A 95 20.27 -14.48 9.19
N VAL A 96 21.45 -15.11 9.22
CA VAL A 96 22.40 -15.06 8.11
C VAL A 96 21.84 -15.77 6.89
N ASN A 97 21.80 -15.08 5.76
CA ASN A 97 21.49 -15.65 4.46
C ASN A 97 22.77 -16.12 3.77
N ILE A 98 22.81 -17.38 3.37
CA ILE A 98 23.95 -18.02 2.69
C ILE A 98 23.56 -18.28 1.25
N ASN A 99 24.30 -17.70 0.31
CA ASN A 99 24.13 -17.92 -1.11
C ASN A 99 25.40 -18.47 -1.76
N ARG A 100 25.26 -19.46 -2.64
CA ARG A 100 26.36 -19.96 -3.50
C ARG A 100 26.29 -19.21 -4.81
N GLU A 101 27.33 -18.46 -5.14
CA GLU A 101 27.37 -17.66 -6.36
C GLU A 101 28.08 -18.39 -7.50
N TYR A 102 27.49 -18.30 -8.68
CA TYR A 102 28.02 -18.81 -9.93
C TYR A 102 28.03 -17.66 -10.94
N ASP A 103 29.09 -17.59 -11.72
CA ASP A 103 29.16 -16.72 -12.89
C ASP A 103 28.75 -17.52 -14.13
N TYR A 104 27.90 -16.92 -14.96
CA TYR A 104 27.32 -17.57 -16.13
C TYR A 104 27.88 -16.88 -17.36
N SER A 105 28.66 -17.62 -18.15
CA SER A 105 29.20 -17.13 -19.40
C SER A 105 28.61 -17.90 -20.57
N TYR A 106 28.38 -17.17 -21.66
CA TYR A 106 27.89 -17.73 -22.92
C TYR A 106 28.99 -17.58 -23.97
N ASP A 107 29.36 -18.68 -24.60
CA ASP A 107 30.28 -18.65 -25.74
C ASP A 107 29.55 -18.22 -27.03
N LYS A 108 30.28 -17.83 -28.08
CA LYS A 108 29.75 -17.43 -29.39
C LYS A 108 28.88 -18.50 -30.06
N ASN A 109 29.00 -19.76 -29.62
CA ASN A 109 28.21 -20.90 -30.09
C ASN A 109 26.97 -21.18 -29.22
N SER A 110 26.54 -20.24 -28.37
CA SER A 110 25.37 -20.36 -27.49
C SER A 110 25.48 -21.46 -26.42
N ASN A 111 26.69 -21.94 -26.13
CA ASN A 111 26.93 -22.86 -25.02
C ASN A 111 26.99 -22.06 -23.71
N SER A 112 26.24 -22.51 -22.70
CA SER A 112 26.28 -21.93 -21.35
C SER A 112 27.26 -22.69 -20.46
N SER A 113 28.11 -21.94 -19.75
CA SER A 113 28.98 -22.49 -18.70
C SER A 113 28.73 -21.75 -17.40
N SER A 114 28.71 -22.48 -16.28
CA SER A 114 28.61 -21.91 -14.94
C SER A 114 29.89 -22.18 -14.16
N THR A 115 30.53 -21.11 -13.68
CA THR A 115 31.75 -21.19 -12.87
C THR A 115 31.44 -20.76 -11.45
N PHE A 116 31.75 -21.61 -10.46
CA PHE A 116 31.57 -21.26 -9.06
C PHE A 116 32.48 -20.09 -8.66
N THR A 117 31.90 -19.05 -8.06
CA THR A 117 32.64 -17.83 -7.68
C THR A 117 32.72 -17.60 -6.17
N GLY A 118 32.16 -18.51 -5.36
CA GLY A 118 32.26 -18.47 -3.90
C GLY A 118 30.91 -18.44 -3.19
N TYR A 119 30.97 -18.31 -1.87
CA TYR A 119 29.83 -18.13 -0.99
C TYR A 119 29.68 -16.65 -0.66
N ARG A 120 28.48 -16.11 -0.86
CA ARG A 120 28.09 -14.79 -0.34
C ARG A 120 27.20 -15.00 0.88
N LEU A 121 27.63 -14.44 2.00
CA LEU A 121 26.82 -14.35 3.20
C LEU A 121 26.30 -12.93 3.36
N SER A 122 25.06 -12.78 3.78
CA SER A 122 24.44 -11.48 4.05
C SER A 122 23.60 -11.52 5.31
N GLN A 123 23.49 -10.38 5.97
CA GLN A 123 22.68 -10.21 7.16
C GLN A 123 22.07 -8.81 7.15
N ASN A 124 20.84 -8.71 7.66
CA ASN A 124 20.14 -7.45 7.80
C ASN A 124 20.20 -6.99 9.26
N VAL A 125 20.35 -5.68 9.46
CA VAL A 125 20.19 -5.01 10.74
C VAL A 125 19.00 -4.06 10.63
N GLU A 126 18.07 -4.19 11.54
CA GLU A 126 16.90 -3.33 11.67
C GLU A 126 16.99 -2.58 12.99
N ILE A 127 16.72 -1.28 12.96
CA ILE A 127 16.69 -0.41 14.12
C ILE A 127 15.27 0.13 14.23
N GLU A 128 14.57 -0.23 15.29
CA GLU A 128 13.24 0.28 15.61
C GLU A 128 13.32 1.16 16.84
N SER A 129 12.97 2.44 16.72
CA SER A 129 12.88 3.36 17.85
C SER A 129 11.53 4.07 17.89
N PHE A 130 11.00 4.20 19.10
CA PHE A 130 9.78 4.96 19.40
C PHE A 130 10.07 6.43 19.74
N GLU A 131 11.35 6.81 19.79
CA GLU A 131 11.79 8.19 19.88
C GLU A 131 12.04 8.71 18.46
N VAL A 132 11.21 9.68 18.02
CA VAL A 132 11.27 10.31 16.69
C VAL A 132 11.83 11.71 16.78
#